data_AF-A0A6B3NEF4-F1
#
_entry.id   AF-A0A6B3NEF4-F1
#
_cell.length_a   1.000
_cell.length_b   1.000
_cell.length_c   1.000
_cell.angle_alpha   90.00
_cell.angle_beta   90.00
_cell.angle_gamma   90.00
#
_symmetry.space_group_name_H-M   'P 1'
#
loop_
_entity.id
_entity.type
_entity.pdbx_description
1 polymer ?
#
loop_
_entity_poly.entity_id
_entity_poly.type
_entity_poly.pdbx_seq_one_letter_code
_entity_poly.pdbx_strand_id
1 'polypeptide(L)'
;LYPVQATAFWAIEFAYNQGWQMPGTMPEPYTEFAARWGNPGFTEYVKLLEKQADEVLQDASVTIEHQAEEAFVKVAKLEKDFWQMAFYAAQ
;
A
#
# COMPACT_ATOMS: atom_id res chain seq x y z
N LEU A 1 16.60 7.40 -1.44
CA LEU A 1 17.12 7.32 -0.05
C LEU A 1 16.25 6.33 0.71
N TYR A 2 16.84 5.60 1.65
CA TYR A 2 16.16 4.48 2.31
C TYR A 2 14.81 4.84 2.95
N PRO A 3 14.65 5.98 3.67
CA PRO A 3 13.34 6.35 4.24
C PRO A 3 12.25 6.51 3.18
N VAL A 4 12.54 7.23 2.09
CA VAL A 4 11.61 7.40 0.96
C VAL A 4 11.21 6.06 0.33
N GLN A 5 12.16 5.12 0.22
CA GLN A 5 11.90 3.79 -0.33
C GLN A 5 11.06 2.93 0.62
N ALA A 6 11.34 2.98 1.92
CA ALA A 6 10.56 2.29 2.95
C ALA A 6 9.11 2.79 2.98
N THR A 7 8.92 4.12 2.97
CA THR A 7 7.58 4.73 2.89
C THR A 7 6.84 4.34 1.62
N ALA A 8 7.51 4.37 0.46
CA ALA A 8 6.89 3.99 -0.80
C ALA A 8 6.49 2.50 -0.82
N PHE A 9 7.34 1.62 -0.29
CA PHE A 9 7.05 0.19 -0.23
C PHE A 9 5.89 -0.12 0.72
N TRP A 10 5.91 0.45 1.93
CA TRP A 10 4.79 0.35 2.86
C TRP A 10 3.47 0.85 2.24
N ALA A 11 3.49 1.99 1.54
CA ALA A 11 2.30 2.57 0.93
C ALA A 11 1.63 1.65 -0.10
N ILE A 12 2.42 0.90 -0.89
CA ILE A 12 1.91 -0.09 -1.85
C ILE A 12 1.17 -1.21 -1.12
N GLU A 13 1.83 -1.81 -0.12
CA GLU A 13 1.28 -2.93 0.64
C GLU A 13 0.03 -2.50 1.45
N PHE A 14 0.05 -1.28 1.98
CA PHE A 14 -1.08 -0.67 2.67
C PHE A 14 -2.29 -0.45 1.76
N ALA A 15 -2.07 0.06 0.54
CA ALA A 15 -3.14 0.26 -0.44
C ALA A 15 -3.84 -1.07 -0.79
N TYR A 16 -3.08 -2.14 -0.98
CA TYR A 16 -3.63 -3.48 -1.19
C TYR A 16 -4.38 -3.99 0.05
N ASN A 17 -3.80 -3.88 1.25
CA ASN A 17 -4.49 -4.36 2.45
C ASN A 17 -5.84 -3.66 2.66
N GLN A 18 -5.89 -2.33 2.51
CA GLN A 18 -7.13 -1.58 2.63
C GLN A 18 -8.14 -1.95 1.54
N GLY A 19 -7.70 -2.07 0.28
CA GLY A 19 -8.59 -2.45 -0.83
C GLY A 19 -9.24 -3.83 -0.64
N TRP A 20 -8.52 -4.77 -0.05
CA TRP A 20 -8.96 -6.16 0.13
C TRP A 20 -9.56 -6.49 1.51
N GLN A 21 -9.60 -5.54 2.46
CA GLN A 21 -10.22 -5.72 3.77
C GLN A 21 -11.75 -5.57 3.77
N MET A 22 -12.33 -4.86 2.79
CA MET A 22 -13.78 -4.62 2.71
C MET A 22 -14.45 -5.07 1.38
N PRO A 23 -14.09 -6.20 0.75
CA PRO A 23 -14.61 -6.54 -0.57
C PRO A 23 -16.04 -7.11 -0.57
N GLY A 24 -16.62 -7.39 0.61
CA GLY A 24 -17.80 -8.25 0.70
C GLY A 24 -17.45 -9.69 0.33
N THR A 25 -18.45 -10.51 -0.02
CA THR A 25 -18.19 -11.89 -0.52
C THR A 25 -17.63 -11.82 -1.93
N MET A 26 -16.35 -12.11 -2.11
CA MET A 26 -15.75 -12.21 -3.44
C MET A 26 -16.26 -13.45 -4.19
N PRO A 27 -16.65 -13.32 -5.47
CA PRO A 27 -16.97 -14.48 -6.30
C PRO A 27 -15.71 -15.22 -6.75
N GLU A 28 -15.85 -16.52 -7.00
CA GLU A 28 -14.82 -17.31 -7.69
C GLU A 28 -14.54 -16.72 -9.10
N PRO A 29 -13.29 -16.71 -9.58
CA PRO A 29 -12.07 -17.28 -8.98
C PRO A 29 -11.27 -16.31 -8.10
N TYR A 30 -11.84 -15.18 -7.67
CA TYR A 30 -11.10 -14.08 -7.04
C TYR A 30 -11.01 -14.17 -5.51
N THR A 31 -11.52 -15.24 -4.92
CA THR A 31 -11.53 -15.50 -3.47
C THR A 31 -10.12 -15.56 -2.89
N GLU A 32 -9.15 -16.10 -3.64
CA GLU A 32 -7.76 -16.19 -3.23
C GLU A 32 -7.11 -14.83 -2.95
N PHE A 33 -7.52 -13.78 -3.68
CA PHE A 33 -6.95 -12.44 -3.54
C PHE A 33 -7.41 -11.76 -2.26
N ALA A 34 -8.71 -11.87 -1.94
CA ALA A 34 -9.24 -11.42 -0.66
C ALA A 34 -8.61 -12.20 0.50
N ALA A 35 -8.43 -13.52 0.35
CA ALA A 35 -7.78 -14.34 1.36
C ALA A 35 -6.30 -13.97 1.54
N ARG A 36 -5.60 -13.56 0.48
CA ARG A 36 -4.17 -13.21 0.53
C ARG A 36 -3.89 -11.83 1.11
N TRP A 37 -4.61 -10.80 0.65
CA TRP A 37 -4.32 -9.40 1.00
C TRP A 37 -5.26 -8.82 2.05
N GLY A 38 -6.42 -9.43 2.28
CA GLY A 38 -7.40 -8.98 3.28
C GLY A 38 -7.31 -9.68 4.64
N ASN A 39 -6.43 -10.68 4.80
CA ASN A 39 -6.37 -11.47 6.03
C ASN A 39 -5.63 -10.72 7.17
N PRO A 40 -5.88 -11.10 8.44
CA PRO A 40 -5.23 -10.47 9.60
C PRO A 40 -3.70 -10.55 9.60
N GLY A 41 -3.11 -11.65 9.13
CA GLY A 41 -1.66 -11.81 9.07
C GLY A 41 -0.99 -10.86 8.08
N PHE A 42 -1.65 -10.57 6.95
CA PHE A 42 -1.17 -9.55 6.02
C PHE A 42 -1.29 -8.14 6.62
N THR A 43 -2.36 -7.87 7.38
CA THR A 43 -2.47 -6.61 8.14
C THR A 43 -1.37 -6.44 9.18
N GLU A 44 -0.97 -7.50 9.87
CA GLU A 44 0.17 -7.46 10.80
C GLU A 44 1.49 -7.17 10.07
N TYR A 45 1.70 -7.77 8.90
CA TYR A 45 2.85 -7.49 8.04
C TYR A 45 2.88 -6.01 7.61
N VAL A 46 1.76 -5.44 7.16
CA VAL A 46 1.69 -4.03 6.77
C VAL A 46 2.00 -3.09 7.95
N LYS A 47 1.50 -3.40 9.15
CA LYS A 47 1.83 -2.64 10.37
C LYS A 47 3.31 -2.73 10.75
N LEU A 48 3.96 -3.87 10.46
CA LEU A 48 5.40 -4.00 10.67
C LEU A 48 6.18 -3.08 9.71
N LEU A 49 5.76 -2.99 8.45
CA LEU A 49 6.36 -2.08 7.47
C LEU A 49 6.13 -0.62 7.82
N GLU A 50 4.93 -0.27 8.31
CA GLU A 50 4.59 1.06 8.82
C GLU A 50 5.60 1.49 9.88
N LYS A 51 5.76 0.65 10.91
CA LYS A 51 6.69 0.89 12.00
C LYS A 51 8.13 1.07 11.52
N GLN A 52 8.59 0.25 10.56
CA GLN A 52 9.93 0.40 10.00
C GLN A 52 10.09 1.72 9.23
N ALA A 53 9.09 2.12 8.45
CA ALA A 53 9.09 3.40 7.74
C ALA A 53 9.11 4.58 8.73
N ASP A 54 8.35 4.51 9.82
CA ASP A 54 8.35 5.52 10.87
C ASP A 54 9.71 5.63 11.57
N GLU A 55 10.30 4.49 11.97
CA GLU A 55 11.60 4.47 12.65
C GLU A 55 12.70 5.14 11.83
N VAL A 56 12.74 4.90 10.51
CA VAL A 56 13.77 5.49 9.64
C VAL A 56 13.49 6.94 9.26
N LEU A 57 12.26 7.41 9.48
CA LEU A 57 11.86 8.81 9.28
C LEU A 57 12.17 9.68 10.51
N GLN A 58 12.22 9.12 11.72
CA GLN A 58 12.46 9.89 12.96
C GLN A 58 13.74 10.72 12.94
N ASP A 59 14.80 10.21 12.30
CA ASP A 59 16.10 10.89 12.19
C ASP A 59 16.32 11.56 10.82
N ALA A 60 15.29 11.60 9.96
CA ALA A 60 15.39 12.13 8.63
C ALA A 60 15.41 13.68 8.63
N SER A 61 16.03 14.28 7.62
CA SER A 61 15.92 15.73 7.45
C SER A 61 14.54 16.09 6.88
N VAL A 62 14.09 17.32 7.09
CA VAL A 62 12.82 17.86 6.55
C VAL A 62 12.69 17.64 5.03
N THR A 63 13.81 17.72 4.28
CA THR A 63 13.80 17.42 2.85
C THR A 63 13.43 15.96 2.55
N ILE A 64 13.89 15.03 3.37
CA ILE A 64 13.60 13.60 3.21
C ILE A 64 12.19 13.26 3.65
N GLU A 65 11.69 13.89 4.72
CA GLU A 65 10.29 13.78 5.13
C GLU A 65 9.36 14.22 3.99
N HIS A 66 9.62 15.40 3.39
CA HIS A 66 8.83 15.89 2.26
C HIS A 66 8.89 14.94 1.05
N GLN A 67 10.07 14.39 0.74
CA GLN A 67 10.20 13.40 -0.34
C GLN A 67 9.44 12.10 -0.04
N ALA A 68 9.40 11.67 1.22
CA ALA A 68 8.64 10.50 1.64
C ALA A 68 7.12 10.74 1.51
N GLU A 69 6.65 11.92 1.89
CA GLU A 69 5.25 12.35 1.68
C GLU A 69 4.90 12.39 0.19
N GLU A 70 5.74 13.01 -0.65
CA GLU A 70 5.57 13.02 -2.10
C GLU A 70 5.50 11.61 -2.69
N ALA A 71 6.36 10.70 -2.20
CA ALA A 71 6.35 9.30 -2.62
C ALA A 71 5.06 8.59 -2.21
N PHE A 72 4.58 8.78 -0.97
CA PHE A 72 3.30 8.25 -0.49
C PHE A 72 2.13 8.70 -1.39
N VAL A 73 2.02 10.01 -1.63
CA VAL A 73 0.96 10.58 -2.49
C VAL A 73 1.08 10.06 -3.93
N LYS A 74 2.31 9.91 -4.45
CA LYS A 74 2.54 9.36 -5.78
C LYS A 74 2.12 7.90 -5.89
N VAL A 75 2.45 7.07 -4.89
CA VAL A 75 1.99 5.67 -4.84
C VAL A 75 0.48 5.60 -4.83
N ALA A 76 -0.20 6.38 -3.98
CA ALA A 76 -1.67 6.38 -3.92
C ALA A 76 -2.32 6.74 -5.28
N LYS A 77 -1.74 7.70 -6.01
CA LYS A 77 -2.19 8.06 -7.37
C LYS A 77 -1.98 6.90 -8.36
N LEU A 78 -0.80 6.29 -8.34
CA LEU A 78 -0.47 5.16 -9.22
C LEU A 78 -1.36 3.94 -8.94
N GLU A 79 -1.63 3.63 -7.68
CA GLU A 79 -2.54 2.55 -7.28
C GLU A 79 -3.97 2.81 -7.77
N LYS A 80 -4.49 4.02 -7.60
CA LYS A 80 -5.79 4.41 -8.17
C LYS A 80 -5.80 4.23 -9.69
N ASP A 81 -4.78 4.73 -10.37
CA ASP A 81 -4.70 4.66 -11.84
C ASP A 81 -4.57 3.19 -12.31
N PHE A 82 -3.88 2.34 -11.56
CA PHE A 82 -3.78 0.90 -11.81
C PHE A 82 -5.16 0.22 -11.82
N TRP A 83 -5.97 0.44 -10.77
CA TRP A 83 -7.33 -0.11 -10.72
C TRP A 83 -8.23 0.45 -11.82
N GLN A 84 -8.06 1.74 -12.17
CA GLN A 84 -8.81 2.36 -13.25
C GLN A 84 -8.47 1.77 -14.62
N MET A 85 -7.18 1.48 -14.89
CA MET A 85 -6.74 0.80 -16.11
C MET A 85 -7.37 -0.60 -16.22
N ALA A 86 -7.34 -1.37 -15.13
CA ALA A 86 -7.94 -2.71 -15.10
C ALA A 86 -9.46 -2.67 -15.36
N PHE A 87 -10.18 -1.70 -14.77
CA PHE A 87 -11.61 -1.53 -14.98
C PHE A 87 -11.96 -1.19 -16.44
N TYR A 88 -11.20 -0.31 -17.08
CA TYR A 88 -11.44 0.06 -18.49
C TYR A 88 -11.04 -1.04 -19.46
N ALA A 89 -9.99 -1.82 -19.17
CA ALA A 89 -9.61 -2.96 -20.00
C ALA A 89 -10.63 -4.11 -19.95
N ALA A 90 -11.48 -4.15 -18.91
CA ALA A 90 -12.53 -5.15 -18.74
C ALA A 90 -13.88 -4.74 -19.35
N GLN A 91 -14.01 -3.53 -19.91
CA GLN A 91 -15.16 -3.07 -20.70
C GLN A 91 -14.96 -3.37 -22.19
#